data_AF-A0A2V2X739-F1
#
_entry.id   AF-A0A2V2X739-F1
#
_cell.length_a   1.000
_cell.length_b   1.000
_cell.length_c   1.000
_cell.angle_alpha   90.00
_cell.angle_beta   90.00
_cell.angle_gamma   90.00
#
_symmetry.space_group_name_H-M   'P 1'
#
loop_
_entity.id
_entity.type
_entity.pdbx_description
1 polymer ?
#
loop_
_entity_poly.entity_id
_entity_poly.type
_entity_poly.pdbx_seq_one_letter_code
_entity_poly.pdbx_strand_id
1 'polypeptide(L)'
;MELLGDAEQLVAKCMMLGLTIQMAGHEDATTHLAVTLQPTTMRRGEFDVLCRRQLLWNEAVNNTARNFQFLLDALRETAASDTEFTGKLVNILRDVYLGTSPYQPLMLGIFRTDYMHDGAAAAAASTVAETMEEDAAAWKNVEINTISSSFAGLSPLVSDFHRQIAMYQRALGGGSAKNTADDHQNNEAMPNLDNAGVLERSTAGKIVPEALAAAVAAWSSQQNFEAFRDAYGKEQQHCRLLDPIVLFIIQENERNTADQFALIFELLESHGIPSLRRTLRELQVSMKLHPVPNGPPLAIVDGRYPVAVAYFRSTYVPADFPTKASWDTRLAVEQSSAIKCPSIPYHLLTFKKLQQLFCDVGNVLTPIAFCGDAVRALQLQTHFVPQYSLNPAEVGEDAVQRVIDDALQHPARYVLKPQLEGGGNLIAGQAMQEVLRKKELTDPLLYNKVRREYILMSRIEFPVRSGAFLVNGKVVQLEKNICSELGIYGVILSDAGGCLLQNACAGYVVRSKPADVDDGGVMAGVAALDSLALV
;
A
#
# COMPACT_ATOMS: atom_id res chain seq x y z
N MET A 1 17.38 28.15 -9.12
CA MET A 1 17.60 26.79 -9.66
C MET A 1 18.82 26.69 -10.58
N GLU A 2 19.36 27.80 -11.12
CA GLU A 2 20.62 27.85 -11.88
C GLU A 2 21.87 27.32 -11.13
N LEU A 3 21.74 27.13 -9.80
CA LEU A 3 22.81 26.71 -8.90
C LEU A 3 22.91 25.18 -8.70
N LEU A 4 21.89 24.40 -9.10
CA LEU A 4 21.98 22.94 -9.18
C LEU A 4 22.55 22.58 -10.56
N GLY A 5 23.85 22.85 -10.75
CA GLY A 5 24.57 22.51 -11.98
C GLY A 5 24.56 21.00 -12.25
N ASP A 6 24.15 20.65 -13.46
CA ASP A 6 23.97 19.29 -14.03
C ASP A 6 23.16 18.29 -13.17
N ALA A 7 22.17 17.64 -13.80
CA ALA A 7 21.40 16.57 -13.18
C ALA A 7 22.28 15.37 -12.78
N GLU A 8 23.49 15.27 -13.33
CA GLU A 8 24.49 14.24 -13.00
C GLU A 8 24.70 14.06 -11.50
N GLN A 9 24.88 15.14 -10.73
CA GLN A 9 25.11 15.04 -9.28
C GLN A 9 23.91 14.43 -8.56
N LEU A 10 22.69 14.77 -8.98
CA LEU A 10 21.45 14.25 -8.41
C LEU A 10 21.30 12.76 -8.72
N VAL A 11 21.55 12.37 -9.97
CA VAL A 11 21.55 10.96 -10.39
C VAL A 11 22.60 10.16 -9.61
N ALA A 12 23.83 10.67 -9.48
CA ALA A 12 24.89 10.03 -8.72
C ALA A 12 24.48 9.83 -7.25
N LYS A 13 23.82 10.81 -6.64
CA LYS A 13 23.33 10.66 -5.26
C LYS A 13 22.22 9.61 -5.14
N CYS A 14 21.29 9.53 -6.10
CA CYS A 14 20.30 8.45 -6.12
C CYS A 14 20.97 7.08 -6.17
N MET A 15 21.98 6.91 -7.03
CA MET A 15 22.74 5.65 -7.15
C MET A 15 23.48 5.31 -5.86
N MET A 16 24.15 6.28 -5.23
CA MET A 16 24.86 6.08 -3.95
C MET A 16 23.94 5.65 -2.82
N LEU A 17 22.71 6.18 -2.78
CA LEU A 17 21.72 5.82 -1.76
C LEU A 17 21.00 4.50 -2.08
N GLY A 18 21.11 3.98 -3.30
CA GLY A 18 20.34 2.81 -3.74
C GLY A 18 18.90 3.15 -4.16
N LEU A 19 18.58 4.43 -4.41
CA LEU A 19 17.29 4.88 -4.98
C LEU A 19 17.21 4.51 -6.47
N THR A 20 17.10 3.21 -6.73
CA THR A 20 17.26 2.62 -8.05
C THR A 20 16.12 1.68 -8.41
N ILE A 21 16.00 1.39 -9.70
CA ILE A 21 14.98 0.54 -10.31
C ILE A 21 15.60 -0.19 -11.49
N GLN A 22 15.15 -1.42 -11.76
CA GLN A 22 15.54 -2.10 -13.00
C GLN A 22 14.90 -1.44 -14.23
N MET A 23 15.70 -1.31 -15.28
CA MET A 23 15.25 -0.73 -16.55
C MET A 23 14.29 -1.70 -17.25
N ALA A 24 13.19 -1.17 -17.78
CA ALA A 24 12.24 -1.98 -18.56
C ALA A 24 12.94 -2.55 -19.80
N GLY A 25 12.82 -3.85 -20.02
CA GLY A 25 13.44 -4.56 -21.15
C GLY A 25 14.95 -4.80 -21.02
N HIS A 26 15.58 -4.43 -19.90
CA HIS A 26 17.01 -4.63 -19.65
C HIS A 26 17.24 -5.14 -18.22
N GLU A 27 17.15 -6.46 -18.04
CA GLU A 27 17.20 -7.12 -16.71
C GLU A 27 18.49 -6.86 -15.93
N ASP A 28 19.61 -6.65 -16.63
CA ASP A 28 20.93 -6.40 -16.02
C ASP A 28 21.25 -4.91 -15.79
N ALA A 29 20.34 -4.00 -16.16
CA ALA A 29 20.57 -2.56 -16.07
C ALA A 29 19.66 -1.90 -15.03
N THR A 30 20.26 -1.03 -14.20
CA THR A 30 19.53 -0.21 -13.23
C THR A 30 19.62 1.27 -13.60
N THR A 31 18.55 2.00 -13.27
CA THR A 31 18.50 3.46 -13.35
C THR A 31 18.03 4.04 -12.02
N HIS A 32 18.12 5.36 -11.86
CA HIS A 32 17.57 6.02 -10.69
C HIS A 32 16.04 6.02 -10.73
N LEU A 33 15.40 6.02 -9.56
CA LEU A 33 13.96 6.26 -9.46
C LEU A 33 13.62 7.73 -9.69
N ALA A 34 12.39 7.98 -10.18
CA ALA A 34 11.84 9.33 -10.18
C ALA A 34 11.70 9.82 -8.74
N VAL A 35 12.28 10.98 -8.43
CA VAL A 35 12.25 11.61 -7.10
C VAL A 35 11.94 13.10 -7.20
N THR A 36 11.25 13.66 -6.22
CA THR A 36 11.12 15.11 -6.09
C THR A 36 12.45 15.73 -5.66
N LEU A 37 12.64 17.02 -5.95
CA LEU A 37 13.80 17.79 -5.48
C LEU A 37 13.50 18.61 -4.23
N GLN A 38 12.24 18.64 -3.82
CA GLN A 38 11.76 19.31 -2.62
C GLN A 38 10.76 18.41 -1.90
N PRO A 39 10.84 18.31 -0.57
CA PRO A 39 9.88 17.56 0.24
C PRO A 39 8.49 18.20 0.18
N THR A 40 7.47 17.39 0.42
CA THR A 40 6.13 17.88 0.76
C THR A 40 6.10 18.39 2.20
N THR A 41 5.51 19.57 2.43
CA THR A 41 5.38 20.15 3.77
C THR A 41 4.07 19.72 4.43
N MET A 42 4.11 19.44 5.74
CA MET A 42 2.93 19.02 6.50
C MET A 42 3.08 19.47 7.96
N ARG A 43 1.98 19.81 8.65
CA ARG A 43 2.06 20.14 10.08
C ARG A 43 2.34 18.88 10.89
N ARG A 44 3.22 18.97 11.90
CA ARG A 44 3.53 17.82 12.77
C ARG A 44 2.29 17.20 13.40
N GLY A 45 1.37 18.03 13.89
CA GLY A 45 0.13 17.57 14.54
C GLY A 45 -0.75 16.70 13.61
N GLU A 46 -0.85 17.06 12.33
CA GLU A 46 -1.59 16.28 11.34
C GLU A 46 -0.92 14.92 11.12
N PHE A 47 0.40 14.89 10.97
CA PHE A 47 1.17 13.65 10.77
C PHE A 47 0.99 12.70 11.96
N ASP A 48 1.06 13.23 13.18
CA ASP A 48 0.89 12.44 14.40
C ASP A 48 -0.54 11.86 14.51
N VAL A 49 -1.56 12.62 14.09
CA VAL A 49 -2.95 12.11 14.02
C VAL A 49 -3.04 10.97 13.01
N LEU A 50 -2.52 11.12 11.80
CA LEU A 50 -2.58 10.06 10.79
C LEU A 50 -1.82 8.80 11.23
N CYS A 51 -0.69 8.95 11.92
CA CYS A 51 0.03 7.84 12.55
C CYS A 51 -0.84 7.10 13.58
N ARG A 52 -1.59 7.83 14.42
CA ARG A 52 -2.54 7.21 15.37
C ARG A 52 -3.70 6.53 14.66
N ARG A 53 -4.21 7.12 13.56
CA ARG A 53 -5.26 6.51 12.74
C ARG A 53 -4.82 5.22 12.09
N GLN A 54 -3.54 5.07 11.78
CA GLN A 54 -3.04 3.82 11.23
C GLN A 54 -3.25 2.63 12.18
N LEU A 55 -3.18 2.82 13.50
CA LEU A 55 -3.46 1.75 14.47
C LEU A 55 -4.93 1.32 14.41
N LEU A 56 -5.84 2.28 14.19
CA LEU A 56 -7.27 2.01 14.01
C LEU A 56 -7.56 1.32 12.67
N TRP A 57 -6.87 1.72 11.60
CA TRP A 57 -6.94 1.05 10.30
C TRP A 57 -6.49 -0.41 10.39
N ASN A 58 -5.36 -0.66 11.06
CA ASN A 58 -4.87 -2.01 11.28
C ASN A 58 -5.90 -2.88 11.99
N GLU A 59 -6.50 -2.35 13.06
CA GLU A 59 -7.55 -3.03 13.83
C GLU A 59 -8.82 -3.28 12.99
N ALA A 60 -9.31 -2.26 12.29
CA ALA A 60 -10.48 -2.35 11.42
C ALA A 60 -10.30 -3.42 10.34
N VAL A 61 -9.13 -3.46 9.70
CA VAL A 61 -8.77 -4.49 8.71
C VAL A 61 -8.68 -5.87 9.38
N ASN A 62 -8.05 -6.00 10.55
CA ASN A 62 -7.96 -7.26 11.30
C ASN A 62 -9.31 -7.86 11.67
N ASN A 63 -10.18 -7.06 12.29
CA ASN A 63 -11.48 -7.54 12.76
C ASN A 63 -12.37 -7.93 11.58
N THR A 64 -12.38 -7.11 10.53
CA THR A 64 -13.17 -7.39 9.31
C THR A 64 -12.63 -8.60 8.57
N ALA A 65 -11.30 -8.72 8.42
CA ALA A 65 -10.69 -9.85 7.75
C ALA A 65 -10.97 -11.18 8.45
N ARG A 66 -11.02 -11.18 9.78
CA ARG A 66 -11.33 -12.38 10.58
C ARG A 66 -12.81 -12.75 10.58
N ASN A 67 -13.68 -11.88 10.08
CA ASN A 67 -15.07 -12.21 9.82
C ASN A 67 -15.23 -12.84 8.42
N PHE A 68 -14.79 -14.10 8.28
CA PHE A 68 -14.73 -14.79 6.98
C PHE A 68 -16.09 -14.90 6.29
N GLN A 69 -17.16 -15.08 7.07
CA GLN A 69 -18.52 -15.14 6.54
C GLN A 69 -18.95 -13.78 5.96
N PHE A 70 -18.66 -12.69 6.68
CA PHE A 70 -18.91 -11.34 6.16
C PHE A 70 -18.17 -11.09 4.86
N LEU A 71 -16.89 -11.46 4.74
CA LEU A 71 -16.13 -11.31 3.49
C LEU A 71 -16.76 -12.08 2.33
N LEU A 72 -17.17 -13.33 2.57
CA LEU A 72 -17.82 -14.17 1.58
C LEU A 72 -19.12 -13.53 1.07
N ASP A 73 -19.92 -12.99 1.98
CA ASP A 73 -21.20 -12.37 1.65
C ASP A 73 -21.01 -11.01 0.96
N ALA A 74 -20.10 -10.18 1.48
CA ALA A 74 -19.79 -8.85 0.96
C ALA A 74 -19.24 -8.87 -0.48
N LEU A 75 -18.50 -9.91 -0.86
CA LEU A 75 -17.87 -10.04 -2.17
C LEU A 75 -18.61 -10.99 -3.11
N ARG A 76 -19.77 -11.55 -2.71
CA ARG A 76 -20.51 -12.55 -3.48
C ARG A 76 -20.81 -12.10 -4.91
N GLU A 77 -21.37 -10.90 -5.05
CA GLU A 77 -21.77 -10.35 -6.36
C GLU A 77 -20.56 -9.98 -7.21
N THR A 78 -19.51 -9.43 -6.61
CA THR A 78 -18.25 -9.12 -7.30
C THR A 78 -17.56 -10.40 -7.77
N ALA A 79 -17.50 -11.45 -6.95
CA ALA A 79 -16.95 -12.76 -7.29
C ALA A 79 -17.73 -13.49 -8.38
N ALA A 80 -19.06 -13.31 -8.43
CA ALA A 80 -19.90 -13.86 -9.49
C ALA A 80 -19.70 -13.12 -10.84
N SER A 81 -19.29 -11.86 -10.80
CA SER A 81 -18.99 -11.04 -11.98
C SER A 81 -17.57 -11.29 -12.50
N ASP A 82 -16.56 -11.22 -11.62
CA ASP A 82 -15.17 -11.51 -11.92
C ASP A 82 -14.78 -12.91 -11.41
N THR A 83 -15.09 -13.93 -12.21
CA THR A 83 -14.85 -15.33 -11.86
C THR A 83 -13.36 -15.71 -11.94
N GLU A 84 -12.56 -14.98 -12.71
CA GLU A 84 -11.20 -15.37 -13.05
C GLU A 84 -10.15 -14.89 -12.05
N PHE A 85 -10.44 -13.82 -11.31
CA PHE A 85 -9.55 -13.32 -10.26
C PHE A 85 -10.25 -13.23 -8.90
N THR A 86 -11.23 -12.33 -8.74
CA THR A 86 -11.94 -12.15 -7.47
C THR A 86 -12.60 -13.43 -7.00
N GLY A 87 -13.31 -14.12 -7.90
CA GLY A 87 -13.97 -15.40 -7.60
C GLY A 87 -13.01 -16.48 -7.14
N LYS A 88 -11.80 -16.57 -7.72
CA LYS A 88 -10.79 -17.54 -7.29
C LYS A 88 -10.20 -17.20 -5.92
N LEU A 89 -9.99 -15.92 -5.60
CA LEU A 89 -9.57 -15.51 -4.25
C LEU A 89 -10.64 -15.84 -3.19
N VAL A 90 -11.92 -15.58 -3.50
CA VAL A 90 -13.05 -15.93 -2.63
C VAL A 90 -13.21 -17.44 -2.48
N ASN A 91 -12.93 -18.22 -3.53
CA ASN A 91 -12.89 -19.68 -3.42
C ASN A 91 -11.79 -20.14 -2.44
N ILE A 92 -10.58 -19.56 -2.48
CA ILE A 92 -9.54 -19.89 -1.50
C ILE A 92 -9.98 -19.50 -0.08
N LEU A 93 -10.65 -18.35 0.11
CA LEU A 93 -11.21 -17.95 1.41
C LEU A 93 -12.12 -19.05 1.96
N ARG A 94 -13.09 -19.48 1.14
CA ARG A 94 -14.03 -20.54 1.51
C ARG A 94 -13.31 -21.84 1.84
N ASP A 95 -12.44 -22.29 0.95
CA ASP A 95 -11.85 -23.61 1.02
C ASP A 95 -10.85 -23.74 2.19
N VAL A 96 -10.14 -22.67 2.54
CA VAL A 96 -9.14 -22.67 3.64
C VAL A 96 -9.74 -22.30 4.99
N TYR A 97 -10.59 -21.27 5.06
CA TYR A 97 -11.01 -20.67 6.33
C TYR A 97 -12.40 -21.08 6.80
N LEU A 98 -13.27 -21.46 5.86
CA LEU A 98 -14.61 -22.00 6.15
C LEU A 98 -14.68 -23.51 5.88
N GLY A 99 -13.57 -24.11 5.43
CA GLY A 99 -13.41 -25.54 5.26
C GLY A 99 -13.16 -26.28 6.57
N THR A 100 -12.93 -27.59 6.48
CA THR A 100 -12.69 -28.47 7.64
C THR A 100 -11.21 -28.67 7.96
N SER A 101 -10.31 -28.27 7.06
CA SER A 101 -8.87 -28.43 7.25
C SER A 101 -8.32 -27.35 8.19
N PRO A 102 -7.29 -27.66 9.01
CA PRO A 102 -6.64 -26.65 9.84
C PRO A 102 -5.92 -25.63 8.95
N TYR A 103 -5.93 -24.37 9.38
CA TYR A 103 -5.21 -23.26 8.75
C TYR A 103 -4.29 -22.59 9.78
N GLN A 104 -3.31 -21.79 9.32
CA GLN A 104 -2.48 -20.96 10.22
C GLN A 104 -3.29 -19.79 10.78
N PRO A 105 -3.54 -19.72 12.10
CA PRO A 105 -4.38 -18.67 12.67
C PRO A 105 -3.68 -17.31 12.91
N LEU A 106 -2.34 -17.29 12.97
CA LEU A 106 -1.57 -16.05 13.06
C LEU A 106 -1.64 -15.31 11.72
N MET A 107 -1.88 -14.00 11.77
CA MET A 107 -1.93 -13.16 10.58
C MET A 107 -1.02 -11.95 10.75
N LEU A 108 -0.11 -11.76 9.79
CA LEU A 108 0.74 -10.57 9.68
C LEU A 108 0.18 -9.66 8.59
N GLY A 109 -0.06 -8.40 8.94
CA GLY A 109 -0.41 -7.34 8.00
C GLY A 109 0.71 -6.31 7.91
N ILE A 110 1.13 -5.98 6.69
CA ILE A 110 1.95 -4.81 6.37
C ILE A 110 1.13 -3.97 5.41
N PHE A 111 0.38 -3.03 5.99
CA PHE A 111 -0.62 -2.24 5.29
C PHE A 111 -0.08 -0.86 4.95
N ARG A 112 -0.70 -0.21 3.97
CA ARG A 112 -0.49 1.21 3.71
C ARG A 112 -1.82 1.90 3.46
N THR A 113 -2.12 2.88 4.29
CA THR A 113 -3.29 3.74 4.12
C THR A 113 -2.86 5.02 3.42
N ASP A 114 -3.38 5.26 2.24
CA ASP A 114 -3.04 6.42 1.43
C ASP A 114 -4.06 7.55 1.62
N TYR A 115 -3.55 8.77 1.72
CA TYR A 115 -4.31 9.99 1.95
C TYR A 115 -3.96 11.07 0.93
N MET A 116 -4.96 11.86 0.54
CA MET A 116 -4.75 13.14 -0.13
C MET A 116 -5.35 14.25 0.72
N HIS A 117 -4.70 15.40 0.77
CA HIS A 117 -5.22 16.57 1.44
C HIS A 117 -6.34 17.19 0.59
N ASP A 118 -7.51 17.41 1.17
CA ASP A 118 -8.65 18.04 0.52
C ASP A 118 -8.61 19.56 0.81
N GLY A 119 -8.29 20.34 -0.21
CA GLY A 119 -8.20 21.80 -0.13
C GLY A 119 -9.54 22.48 0.19
N ALA A 120 -10.66 21.91 -0.27
CA ALA A 120 -11.99 22.41 0.07
C ALA A 120 -12.33 22.12 1.54
N ALA A 121 -12.01 20.92 2.02
CA ALA A 121 -12.17 20.57 3.43
C ALA A 121 -11.27 21.44 4.33
N ALA A 122 -10.04 21.71 3.92
CA ALA A 122 -9.13 22.57 4.66
C ALA A 122 -9.62 24.03 4.72
N ALA A 123 -10.15 24.57 3.62
CA ALA A 123 -10.71 25.92 3.60
C ALA A 123 -11.96 26.04 4.49
N ALA A 124 -12.80 25.01 4.55
CA ALA A 124 -13.92 24.93 5.47
C ALA A 124 -13.44 24.87 6.93
N ALA A 125 -12.42 24.06 7.21
CA ALA A 125 -11.82 23.92 8.53
C ALA A 125 -11.12 25.19 9.02
N SER A 126 -10.43 25.96 8.15
CA SER A 126 -9.67 27.16 8.57
C SER A 126 -10.51 28.30 9.15
N THR A 127 -11.83 28.23 9.04
CA THR A 127 -12.74 29.21 9.66
C THR A 127 -13.18 28.84 11.07
N VAL A 128 -12.92 27.59 11.52
CA VAL A 128 -13.47 27.03 12.78
C VAL A 128 -12.52 26.05 13.51
N ALA A 129 -11.42 25.60 12.91
CA ALA A 129 -10.57 24.55 13.47
C ALA A 129 -9.77 25.05 14.70
N GLU A 130 -10.07 24.47 15.86
CA GLU A 130 -9.43 24.76 17.15
C GLU A 130 -8.47 23.63 17.56
N THR A 131 -8.52 22.46 16.90
CA THR A 131 -7.76 21.27 17.31
C THR A 131 -6.99 20.58 16.16
N MET A 132 -5.90 19.89 16.50
CA MET A 132 -5.11 19.10 15.54
C MET A 132 -5.91 17.98 14.85
N GLU A 133 -6.97 17.48 15.49
CA GLU A 133 -7.85 16.45 14.95
C GLU A 133 -8.75 16.98 13.81
N GLU A 134 -9.22 18.22 13.93
CA GLU A 134 -10.02 18.89 12.89
C GLU A 134 -9.16 19.24 11.68
N ASP A 135 -7.94 19.69 11.92
CA ASP A 135 -6.93 19.93 10.88
C ASP A 135 -6.62 18.64 10.10
N ALA A 136 -6.38 17.54 10.81
CA ALA A 136 -6.11 16.25 10.19
C ALA A 136 -7.31 15.72 9.39
N ALA A 137 -8.54 16.13 9.69
CA ALA A 137 -9.73 15.69 8.97
C ALA A 137 -9.75 16.17 7.50
N ALA A 138 -8.95 17.18 7.12
CA ALA A 138 -8.74 17.54 5.71
C ALA A 138 -7.97 16.46 4.93
N TRP A 139 -7.23 15.59 5.60
CA TRP A 139 -6.58 14.44 4.96
C TRP A 139 -7.58 13.32 4.75
N LYS A 140 -7.95 13.11 3.50
CA LYS A 140 -8.96 12.13 3.10
C LYS A 140 -8.31 10.85 2.60
N ASN A 141 -8.76 9.71 3.12
CA ASN A 141 -8.31 8.41 2.68
C ASN A 141 -8.75 8.15 1.24
N VAL A 142 -7.79 7.83 0.38
CA VAL A 142 -8.03 7.48 -1.02
C VAL A 142 -8.04 5.99 -1.28
N GLU A 143 -7.24 5.25 -0.50
CA GLU A 143 -6.89 3.86 -0.78
C GLU A 143 -6.36 3.17 0.48
N ILE A 144 -6.69 1.89 0.65
CA ILE A 144 -6.15 1.01 1.69
C ILE A 144 -5.49 -0.15 0.96
N ASN A 145 -4.18 -0.27 1.10
CA ASN A 145 -3.42 -1.36 0.49
C ASN A 145 -3.10 -2.38 1.57
N THR A 146 -3.57 -3.60 1.41
CA THR A 146 -3.26 -4.71 2.33
C THR A 146 -2.29 -5.73 1.74
N ILE A 147 -2.00 -5.62 0.44
CA ILE A 147 -1.10 -6.51 -0.30
C ILE A 147 0.03 -5.73 -0.96
N SER A 148 1.26 -6.27 -0.89
CA SER A 148 2.42 -5.79 -1.65
C SER A 148 2.66 -4.27 -1.59
N SER A 149 2.40 -3.66 -0.43
CA SER A 149 2.62 -2.23 -0.18
C SER A 149 4.09 -1.87 -0.48
N SER A 150 4.30 -1.18 -1.59
CA SER A 150 5.64 -0.87 -2.12
C SER A 150 6.25 0.37 -1.51
N PHE A 151 7.59 0.46 -1.48
CA PHE A 151 8.42 1.61 -1.09
C PHE A 151 8.73 1.74 0.40
N ALA A 152 8.41 0.74 1.23
CA ALA A 152 8.77 0.74 2.64
C ALA A 152 10.30 0.75 2.85
N GLY A 153 11.06 0.05 2.01
CA GLY A 153 12.52 0.02 2.04
C GLY A 153 13.15 1.28 1.47
N LEU A 154 12.54 1.89 0.44
CA LEU A 154 13.11 3.06 -0.24
C LEU A 154 12.72 4.41 0.36
N SER A 155 11.55 4.52 1.01
CA SER A 155 11.08 5.81 1.54
C SER A 155 12.07 6.52 2.49
N PRO A 156 12.77 5.84 3.41
CA PRO A 156 13.76 6.49 4.27
C PRO A 156 14.90 7.16 3.47
N LEU A 157 15.27 6.55 2.34
CA LEU A 157 16.37 7.02 1.48
C LEU A 157 16.00 8.31 0.73
N VAL A 158 14.71 8.53 0.42
CA VAL A 158 14.23 9.78 -0.19
C VAL A 158 14.43 10.96 0.76
N SER A 159 14.23 10.74 2.07
CA SER A 159 14.51 11.76 3.08
C SER A 159 16.02 12.07 3.17
N ASP A 160 16.86 11.06 3.03
CA ASP A 160 18.32 11.22 3.00
C ASP A 160 18.79 11.94 1.72
N PHE A 161 18.09 11.73 0.60
CA PHE A 161 18.29 12.48 -0.65
C PHE A 161 17.92 13.96 -0.49
N HIS A 162 16.74 14.28 0.03
CA HIS A 162 16.34 15.67 0.30
C HIS A 162 17.26 16.38 1.30
N ARG A 163 17.75 15.66 2.32
CA ARG A 163 18.75 16.19 3.26
C ARG A 163 20.04 16.60 2.54
N GLN A 164 20.49 15.81 1.57
CA GLN A 164 21.66 16.15 0.75
C GLN A 164 21.43 17.41 -0.09
N ILE A 165 20.26 17.53 -0.73
CA ILE A 165 19.90 18.73 -1.51
C ILE A 165 19.93 19.97 -0.62
N ALA A 166 19.33 19.88 0.57
CA ALA A 166 19.33 20.98 1.54
C ALA A 166 20.76 21.40 1.95
N MET A 167 21.64 20.43 2.21
CA MET A 167 23.06 20.70 2.51
C MET A 167 23.79 21.37 1.35
N TYR A 168 23.56 20.90 0.12
CA TYR A 168 24.18 21.46 -1.09
C TYR A 168 23.72 22.91 -1.33
N GLN A 169 22.42 23.18 -1.21
CA GLN A 169 21.86 24.53 -1.35
C GLN A 169 22.40 25.49 -0.29
N ARG A 170 22.54 25.04 0.96
CA ARG A 170 23.18 25.84 2.03
C ARG A 170 24.64 26.16 1.72
N ALA A 171 25.40 25.18 1.25
CA ALA A 171 26.82 25.38 0.91
C ALA A 171 27.00 26.40 -0.22
N LEU A 172 26.11 26.37 -1.23
CA LEU A 172 26.12 27.34 -2.33
C LEU A 172 25.62 28.73 -1.90
N GLY A 173 24.54 28.79 -1.10
CA GLY A 173 23.99 30.04 -0.58
C GLY A 173 24.92 30.76 0.40
N GLY A 174 25.75 30.02 1.14
CA GLY A 174 26.75 30.55 2.06
C GLY A 174 27.92 31.30 1.40
N GLY A 175 28.07 31.22 0.08
CA GLY A 175 29.08 31.97 -0.68
C GLY A 175 28.68 33.40 -1.07
N SER A 176 27.39 33.76 -0.96
CA SER A 176 26.84 35.05 -1.41
C SER A 176 26.58 36.06 -0.28
N ALA A 177 27.02 35.77 0.96
CA ALA A 177 27.06 36.77 2.03
C ALA A 177 28.29 37.68 1.89
N LYS A 178 28.39 38.40 0.77
CA LYS A 178 29.21 39.61 0.67
C LYS A 178 28.29 40.81 0.50
N ASN A 179 28.25 41.63 1.54
CA ASN A 179 27.79 43.01 1.59
C ASN A 179 27.53 43.65 0.21
N THR A 180 26.26 43.79 -0.14
CA THR A 180 25.79 44.97 -0.87
C THR A 180 24.50 45.40 -0.18
N ALA A 181 24.61 46.49 0.58
CA ALA A 181 23.47 47.36 0.81
C ALA A 181 23.08 47.99 -0.54
N ASP A 182 21.78 48.20 -0.73
CA ASP A 182 21.13 48.76 -1.91
C ASP A 182 21.03 47.84 -3.13
N ASP A 183 19.88 47.16 -3.27
CA ASP A 183 18.98 47.51 -4.37
C ASP A 183 17.55 46.97 -4.15
N HIS A 184 16.58 47.88 -4.27
CA HIS A 184 15.16 47.57 -4.33
C HIS A 184 14.82 47.12 -5.76
N GLN A 185 14.56 45.83 -6.00
CA GLN A 185 13.56 45.38 -6.99
C GLN A 185 13.36 43.85 -7.01
N ASN A 186 12.10 43.46 -6.84
CA ASN A 186 11.44 42.22 -7.24
C ASN A 186 12.32 41.05 -7.71
N ASN A 187 12.60 40.14 -6.78
CA ASN A 187 12.82 38.74 -7.09
C ASN A 187 12.00 37.91 -6.09
N GLU A 188 11.09 37.09 -6.58
CA GLU A 188 10.42 36.04 -5.79
C GLU A 188 11.49 35.02 -5.36
N ALA A 189 12.11 35.30 -4.21
CA ALA A 189 13.06 34.41 -3.58
C ALA A 189 12.31 33.18 -3.05
N MET A 190 12.73 32.00 -3.50
CA MET A 190 12.36 30.71 -2.92
C MET A 190 12.51 30.74 -1.39
N PRO A 191 11.59 30.13 -0.63
CA PRO A 191 11.72 30.08 0.82
C PRO A 191 13.01 29.36 1.21
N ASN A 192 13.82 30.06 2.00
CA ASN A 192 15.05 29.54 2.58
C ASN A 192 14.72 28.29 3.41
N LEU A 193 15.38 27.15 3.14
CA LEU A 193 15.16 25.87 3.85
C LEU A 193 15.43 25.95 5.37
N ASP A 194 15.97 27.06 5.84
CA ASP A 194 16.25 27.31 7.25
C ASP A 194 14.99 27.63 8.08
N ASN A 195 13.84 27.90 7.44
CA ASN A 195 12.54 28.12 8.11
C ASN A 195 11.46 27.09 7.69
N ALA A 196 11.81 25.97 7.04
CA ALA A 196 10.86 25.12 6.28
C ALA A 196 10.43 23.80 6.95
N GLY A 197 10.70 23.60 8.26
CA GLY A 197 10.35 22.37 8.98
C GLY A 197 11.47 21.33 9.04
N VAL A 198 11.28 20.28 9.84
CA VAL A 198 12.25 19.20 10.03
C VAL A 198 11.94 18.06 9.07
N LEU A 199 12.92 17.66 8.25
CA LEU A 199 12.80 16.47 7.40
C LEU A 199 12.56 15.22 8.26
N GLU A 200 11.38 14.63 8.12
CA GLU A 200 10.97 13.44 8.86
C GLU A 200 11.42 12.20 8.09
N ARG A 201 12.39 11.46 8.64
CA ARG A 201 12.87 10.24 7.98
C ARG A 201 11.90 9.10 8.26
N SER A 202 11.34 8.48 7.22
CA SER A 202 10.44 7.34 7.38
C SER A 202 11.09 6.19 8.17
N THR A 203 10.32 5.58 9.08
CA THR A 203 10.73 4.43 9.88
C THR A 203 10.39 3.08 9.25
N ALA A 204 9.77 3.09 8.06
CA ALA A 204 9.28 1.89 7.38
C ALA A 204 10.36 0.84 7.10
N GLY A 205 11.56 1.31 6.71
CA GLY A 205 12.70 0.43 6.47
C GLY A 205 13.24 -0.28 7.71
N LYS A 206 12.77 0.04 8.93
CA LYS A 206 13.13 -0.64 10.19
C LYS A 206 11.95 -1.40 10.79
N ILE A 207 10.80 -0.74 10.93
CA ILE A 207 9.62 -1.32 11.60
C ILE A 207 9.02 -2.48 10.80
N VAL A 208 9.08 -2.43 9.45
CA VAL A 208 8.58 -3.54 8.62
C VAL A 208 9.44 -4.81 8.78
N PRO A 209 10.78 -4.75 8.66
CA PRO A 209 11.65 -5.89 8.98
C PRO A 209 11.49 -6.40 10.42
N GLU A 210 11.35 -5.51 11.40
CA GLU A 210 11.07 -5.90 12.79
C GLU A 210 9.77 -6.71 12.93
N ALA A 211 8.70 -6.31 12.24
CA ALA A 211 7.42 -7.05 12.24
C ALA A 211 7.53 -8.42 11.55
N LEU A 212 8.30 -8.52 10.45
CA LEU A 212 8.61 -9.79 9.81
C LEU A 212 9.38 -10.71 10.77
N ALA A 213 10.38 -10.17 11.49
CA ALA A 213 11.15 -10.91 12.47
C ALA A 213 10.29 -11.40 13.65
N ALA A 214 9.41 -10.54 14.17
CA ALA A 214 8.46 -10.90 15.22
C ALA A 214 7.51 -12.03 14.78
N ALA A 215 7.04 -12.00 13.53
CA ALA A 215 6.22 -13.05 12.96
C ALA A 215 6.98 -14.38 12.82
N VAL A 216 8.25 -14.36 12.39
CA VAL A 216 9.10 -15.57 12.37
C VAL A 216 9.23 -16.16 13.77
N ALA A 217 9.51 -15.33 14.78
CA ALA A 217 9.61 -15.80 16.17
C ALA A 217 8.28 -16.40 16.68
N ALA A 218 7.15 -15.74 16.40
CA ALA A 218 5.82 -16.22 16.77
C ALA A 218 5.49 -17.57 16.10
N TRP A 219 5.82 -17.71 14.81
CA TRP A 219 5.66 -18.96 14.07
C TRP A 219 6.54 -20.07 14.67
N SER A 220 7.83 -19.80 14.91
CA SER A 220 8.77 -20.79 15.44
C SER A 220 8.33 -21.33 16.81
N SER A 221 7.82 -20.44 17.67
CA SER A 221 7.24 -20.81 18.96
C SER A 221 5.98 -21.65 18.80
N GLN A 222 5.02 -21.20 17.97
CA GLN A 222 3.76 -21.91 17.74
C GLN A 222 3.98 -23.31 17.17
N GLN A 223 4.95 -23.48 16.26
CA GLN A 223 5.25 -24.76 15.62
C GLN A 223 6.15 -25.66 16.47
N ASN A 224 6.67 -25.18 17.61
CA ASN A 224 7.76 -25.84 18.35
C ASN A 224 8.89 -26.28 17.40
N PHE A 225 9.33 -25.34 16.56
CA PHE A 225 10.08 -25.66 15.35
C PHE A 225 11.41 -26.37 15.61
N GLU A 226 12.09 -26.07 16.71
CA GLU A 226 13.34 -26.76 17.07
C GLU A 226 13.12 -28.25 17.29
N ALA A 227 12.07 -28.62 18.04
CA ALA A 227 11.73 -30.03 18.26
C ALA A 227 11.31 -30.71 16.95
N PHE A 228 10.57 -30.01 16.08
CA PHE A 228 10.23 -30.52 14.75
C PHE A 228 11.48 -30.77 13.90
N ARG A 229 12.41 -29.81 13.87
CA ARG A 229 13.67 -29.91 13.11
C ARG A 229 14.50 -31.11 13.57
N ASP A 230 14.59 -31.34 14.88
CA ASP A 230 15.33 -32.47 15.45
C ASP A 230 14.67 -33.82 15.12
N ALA A 231 13.32 -33.88 15.12
CA ALA A 231 12.59 -35.08 14.71
C ALA A 231 12.78 -35.35 13.21
N TYR A 232 12.63 -34.32 12.37
CA TYR A 232 12.79 -34.43 10.92
C TYR A 232 14.18 -34.93 10.52
N GLY A 233 15.24 -34.43 11.16
CA GLY A 233 16.61 -34.86 10.91
C GLY A 233 16.90 -36.33 11.24
N LYS A 234 16.15 -36.92 12.18
CA LYS A 234 16.26 -38.36 12.51
C LYS A 234 15.60 -39.25 11.47
N GLU A 235 14.47 -38.82 10.91
CA GLU A 235 13.72 -39.55 9.89
C GLU A 235 14.36 -39.44 8.50
N GLN A 236 14.87 -38.26 8.15
CA GLN A 236 15.42 -37.95 6.83
C GLN A 236 16.95 -37.83 6.89
N GLN A 237 17.66 -38.95 6.99
CA GLN A 237 19.11 -39.05 7.23
C GLN A 237 20.02 -38.22 6.29
N HIS A 238 19.50 -37.74 5.15
CA HIS A 238 20.27 -37.00 4.14
C HIS A 238 19.83 -35.54 3.93
N CYS A 239 18.79 -35.06 4.63
CA CYS A 239 18.27 -33.69 4.46
C CYS A 239 18.09 -32.99 5.82
N ARG A 240 18.93 -31.98 6.09
CA ARG A 240 18.83 -31.14 7.28
C ARG A 240 18.02 -29.87 6.97
N LEU A 241 16.97 -29.63 7.76
CA LEU A 241 16.27 -28.35 7.74
C LEU A 241 17.15 -27.25 8.35
N LEU A 242 17.19 -26.12 7.66
CA LEU A 242 17.86 -24.90 8.13
C LEU A 242 16.94 -24.09 9.03
N ASP A 243 17.42 -22.91 9.44
CA ASP A 243 16.58 -21.96 10.16
C ASP A 243 15.43 -21.46 9.27
N PRO A 244 14.26 -21.13 9.86
CA PRO A 244 13.10 -20.69 9.10
C PRO A 244 13.39 -19.38 8.36
N ILE A 245 12.77 -19.23 7.19
CA ILE A 245 12.97 -18.07 6.32
C ILE A 245 11.73 -17.18 6.25
N VAL A 246 11.94 -15.96 5.79
CA VAL A 246 10.91 -15.16 5.14
C VAL A 246 10.97 -15.40 3.63
N LEU A 247 9.90 -15.94 3.07
CA LEU A 247 9.77 -16.17 1.64
C LEU A 247 9.09 -14.96 0.99
N PHE A 248 9.84 -14.20 0.20
CA PHE A 248 9.33 -13.13 -0.65
C PHE A 248 8.77 -13.75 -1.94
N ILE A 249 7.45 -13.69 -2.12
CA ILE A 249 6.77 -14.20 -3.32
C ILE A 249 6.65 -13.06 -4.33
N ILE A 250 7.47 -13.08 -5.37
CA ILE A 250 7.69 -11.95 -6.29
C ILE A 250 7.01 -12.16 -7.66
N GLN A 251 6.81 -11.07 -8.40
CA GLN A 251 6.33 -11.13 -9.77
C GLN A 251 7.42 -11.67 -10.71
N GLU A 252 7.00 -12.22 -11.83
CA GLU A 252 7.90 -12.42 -12.97
C GLU A 252 8.38 -11.04 -13.46
N ASN A 253 9.67 -10.90 -13.75
CA ASN A 253 10.29 -9.64 -14.22
C ASN A 253 10.11 -8.44 -13.26
N GLU A 254 10.14 -8.69 -11.95
CA GLU A 254 10.05 -7.67 -10.91
C GLU A 254 11.09 -6.56 -11.09
N ARG A 255 10.65 -5.30 -11.21
CA ARG A 255 11.53 -4.13 -11.40
C ARG A 255 11.84 -3.38 -10.11
N ASN A 256 10.96 -3.45 -9.11
CA ASN A 256 11.10 -2.77 -7.82
C ASN A 256 11.97 -3.58 -6.84
N THR A 257 13.11 -4.07 -7.33
CA THR A 257 13.97 -4.99 -6.57
C THR A 257 14.69 -4.29 -5.44
N ALA A 258 15.10 -3.03 -5.61
CA ALA A 258 15.81 -2.25 -4.59
C ALA A 258 14.98 -2.11 -3.30
N ASP A 259 13.67 -1.90 -3.42
CA ASP A 259 12.76 -1.84 -2.26
C ASP A 259 12.71 -3.15 -1.49
N GLN A 260 12.62 -4.28 -2.20
CA GLN A 260 12.59 -5.60 -1.58
C GLN A 260 13.92 -5.92 -0.91
N PHE A 261 15.04 -5.65 -1.59
CA PHE A 261 16.37 -5.92 -1.06
C PHE A 261 16.72 -5.04 0.14
N ALA A 262 16.28 -3.78 0.17
CA ALA A 262 16.44 -2.94 1.35
C ALA A 262 15.81 -3.58 2.60
N LEU A 263 14.60 -4.15 2.47
CA LEU A 263 13.93 -4.86 3.56
C LEU A 263 14.61 -6.20 3.89
N ILE A 264 15.06 -6.96 2.87
CA ILE A 264 15.75 -8.25 3.05
C ILE A 264 17.09 -8.06 3.77
N PHE A 265 17.88 -7.06 3.38
CA PHE A 265 19.16 -6.79 4.00
C PHE A 265 19.00 -6.32 5.43
N GLU A 266 18.04 -5.42 5.70
CA GLU A 266 17.75 -5.03 7.09
C GLU A 266 17.35 -6.25 7.95
N LEU A 267 16.50 -7.13 7.42
CA LEU A 267 16.06 -8.33 8.12
C LEU A 267 17.23 -9.28 8.43
N LEU A 268 18.17 -9.44 7.50
CA LEU A 268 19.35 -10.26 7.71
C LEU A 268 20.34 -9.61 8.69
N GLU A 269 20.65 -8.33 8.51
CA GLU A 269 21.69 -7.63 9.25
C GLU A 269 21.29 -7.36 10.70
N SER A 270 20.05 -6.93 10.94
CA SER A 270 19.56 -6.56 12.28
C SER A 270 18.92 -7.73 13.03
N HIS A 271 18.37 -8.72 12.33
CA HIS A 271 17.63 -9.83 12.96
C HIS A 271 18.20 -11.22 12.67
N GLY A 272 19.19 -11.35 11.79
CA GLY A 272 19.81 -12.63 11.46
C GLY A 272 18.88 -13.59 10.69
N ILE A 273 17.78 -13.09 10.12
CA ILE A 273 16.77 -13.93 9.47
C ILE A 273 17.00 -13.96 7.95
N PRO A 274 17.28 -15.15 7.38
CA PRO A 274 17.46 -15.29 5.95
C PRO A 274 16.13 -15.16 5.18
N SER A 275 16.23 -14.64 3.95
CA SER A 275 15.09 -14.55 3.03
C SER A 275 15.40 -15.21 1.69
N LEU A 276 14.37 -15.79 1.07
CA LEU A 276 14.43 -16.24 -0.32
C LEU A 276 13.39 -15.47 -1.14
N ARG A 277 13.73 -15.17 -2.40
CA ARG A 277 12.79 -14.65 -3.39
C ARG A 277 12.41 -15.78 -4.35
N ARG A 278 11.11 -15.99 -4.58
CA ARG A 278 10.61 -16.97 -5.55
C ARG A 278 9.36 -16.46 -6.26
N THR A 279 9.19 -16.79 -7.54
CA THR A 279 7.92 -16.61 -8.24
C THR A 279 6.96 -17.77 -7.93
N LEU A 280 5.66 -17.61 -8.20
CA LEU A 280 4.71 -18.74 -8.08
C LEU A 280 5.12 -19.93 -8.96
N ARG A 281 5.68 -19.66 -10.14
CA ARG A 281 6.18 -20.69 -11.07
C ARG A 281 7.35 -21.48 -10.48
N GLU A 282 8.31 -20.81 -9.85
CA GLU A 282 9.42 -21.48 -9.18
C GLU A 282 8.94 -22.31 -7.98
N LEU A 283 8.03 -21.75 -7.18
CA LEU A 283 7.45 -22.43 -6.01
C LEU A 283 6.68 -23.70 -6.37
N GLN A 284 6.07 -23.77 -7.55
CA GLN A 284 5.43 -24.99 -8.04
C GLN A 284 6.39 -26.20 -8.03
N VAL A 285 7.68 -25.96 -8.30
CA VAL A 285 8.70 -27.02 -8.36
C VAL A 285 9.46 -27.14 -7.03
N SER A 286 9.77 -26.00 -6.40
CA SER A 286 10.67 -25.96 -5.25
C SER A 286 9.98 -26.15 -3.90
N MET A 287 8.69 -25.85 -3.78
CA MET A 287 7.96 -25.90 -2.50
C MET A 287 7.22 -27.23 -2.33
N LYS A 288 7.37 -27.84 -1.16
CA LYS A 288 6.60 -29.02 -0.76
C LYS A 288 5.94 -28.78 0.59
N LEU A 289 4.70 -29.27 0.73
CA LEU A 289 3.96 -29.27 1.99
C LEU A 289 4.25 -30.57 2.74
N HIS A 290 4.65 -30.44 4.00
CA HIS A 290 4.95 -31.56 4.89
C HIS A 290 3.90 -31.61 6.00
N PRO A 291 3.08 -32.68 6.07
CA PRO A 291 2.04 -32.81 7.09
C PRO A 291 2.61 -32.74 8.50
N VAL A 292 1.86 -32.10 9.41
CA VAL A 292 2.12 -32.11 10.85
C VAL A 292 0.88 -32.59 11.59
N PRO A 293 1.02 -33.29 12.73
CA PRO A 293 -0.14 -33.72 13.51
C PRO A 293 -0.97 -32.52 13.98
N ASN A 294 -2.28 -32.54 13.71
CA ASN A 294 -3.26 -31.57 14.21
C ASN A 294 -3.00 -30.10 13.83
N GLY A 295 -2.33 -29.83 12.70
CA GLY A 295 -2.06 -28.46 12.24
C GLY A 295 -1.90 -28.36 10.72
N PRO A 296 -1.85 -27.13 10.17
CA PRO A 296 -1.56 -26.91 8.77
C PRO A 296 -0.14 -27.42 8.42
N PRO A 297 0.08 -28.00 7.24
CA PRO A 297 1.38 -28.56 6.87
C PRO A 297 2.48 -27.49 6.78
N LEU A 298 3.72 -27.85 7.11
CA LEU A 298 4.87 -26.95 6.90
C LEU A 298 5.18 -26.81 5.42
N ALA A 299 5.40 -25.59 4.95
CA ALA A 299 5.98 -25.35 3.64
C ALA A 299 7.52 -25.42 3.73
N ILE A 300 8.14 -26.27 2.92
CA ILE A 300 9.60 -26.37 2.80
C ILE A 300 9.99 -26.11 1.35
N VAL A 301 10.85 -25.11 1.14
CA VAL A 301 11.42 -24.73 -0.16
C VAL A 301 12.79 -25.36 -0.34
N ASP A 302 13.08 -25.83 -1.56
CA ASP A 302 14.33 -26.49 -1.96
C ASP A 302 14.74 -27.65 -1.04
N GLY A 303 13.75 -28.31 -0.43
CA GLY A 303 13.92 -29.44 0.49
C GLY A 303 14.61 -29.13 1.82
N ARG A 304 14.92 -27.86 2.12
CA ARG A 304 15.73 -27.48 3.29
C ARG A 304 15.37 -26.17 3.96
N TYR A 305 14.55 -25.32 3.35
CA TYR A 305 14.17 -24.00 3.89
C TYR A 305 12.71 -24.02 4.35
N PRO A 306 12.44 -24.18 5.66
CA PRO A 306 11.11 -24.03 6.22
C PRO A 306 10.64 -22.58 6.09
N VAL A 307 9.43 -22.37 5.60
CA VAL A 307 8.84 -21.04 5.43
C VAL A 307 8.05 -20.67 6.67
N ALA A 308 8.55 -19.71 7.45
CA ALA A 308 7.84 -19.16 8.59
C ALA A 308 6.86 -18.05 8.17
N VAL A 309 7.30 -17.18 7.26
CA VAL A 309 6.47 -16.08 6.73
C VAL A 309 6.49 -16.12 5.20
N ALA A 310 5.31 -16.04 4.59
CA ALA A 310 5.14 -15.86 3.15
C ALA A 310 4.75 -14.38 2.90
N TYR A 311 5.74 -13.57 2.50
CA TYR A 311 5.54 -12.14 2.25
C TYR A 311 5.33 -11.88 0.76
N PHE A 312 4.10 -11.50 0.39
CA PHE A 312 3.71 -11.31 -1.00
C PHE A 312 4.15 -9.95 -1.50
N ARG A 313 4.96 -9.98 -2.56
CA ARG A 313 5.34 -8.86 -3.43
C ARG A 313 4.83 -9.07 -4.85
N SER A 314 3.70 -9.77 -4.95
CA SER A 314 3.01 -10.20 -6.17
C SER A 314 1.59 -10.65 -5.79
N THR A 315 0.86 -11.21 -6.76
CA THR A 315 -0.48 -11.79 -6.64
C THR A 315 -1.61 -10.77 -6.49
N TYR A 316 -1.30 -9.48 -6.56
CA TYR A 316 -2.29 -8.40 -6.44
C TYR A 316 -2.94 -8.03 -7.78
N VAL A 317 -2.48 -8.60 -8.90
CA VAL A 317 -3.09 -8.46 -10.23
C VAL A 317 -3.34 -9.81 -10.89
N PRO A 318 -4.35 -9.92 -11.79
CA PRO A 318 -4.63 -11.15 -12.53
C PRO A 318 -3.44 -11.68 -13.34
N ALA A 319 -2.57 -10.77 -13.83
CA ALA A 319 -1.40 -11.12 -14.64
C ALA A 319 -0.38 -12.01 -13.89
N ASP A 320 -0.40 -11.99 -12.56
CA ASP A 320 0.45 -12.86 -11.73
C ASP A 320 -0.04 -14.31 -11.69
N PHE A 321 -1.22 -14.58 -12.25
CA PHE A 321 -1.85 -15.89 -12.31
C PHE A 321 -2.11 -16.38 -13.74
N PRO A 322 -1.06 -16.55 -14.57
CA PRO A 322 -1.22 -16.92 -15.97
C PRO A 322 -1.77 -18.35 -16.16
N THR A 323 -1.73 -19.19 -15.13
CA THR A 323 -2.08 -20.61 -15.23
C THR A 323 -2.88 -21.11 -14.02
N LYS A 324 -3.52 -22.28 -14.16
CA LYS A 324 -4.09 -22.99 -13.01
C LYS A 324 -3.01 -23.32 -11.97
N ALA A 325 -1.80 -23.65 -12.40
CA ALA A 325 -0.72 -24.01 -11.50
C ALA A 325 -0.32 -22.84 -10.57
N SER A 326 -0.32 -21.60 -11.06
CA SER A 326 -0.11 -20.42 -10.19
C SER A 326 -1.18 -20.30 -9.10
N TRP A 327 -2.45 -20.61 -9.42
CA TRP A 327 -3.52 -20.65 -8.43
C TRP A 327 -3.36 -21.80 -7.44
N ASP A 328 -2.98 -22.99 -7.91
CA ASP A 328 -2.73 -24.16 -7.06
C ASP A 328 -1.57 -23.88 -6.08
N THR A 329 -0.49 -23.24 -6.55
CA THR A 329 0.64 -22.83 -5.70
C THR A 329 0.20 -21.80 -4.66
N ARG A 330 -0.58 -20.80 -5.06
CA ARG A 330 -1.10 -19.79 -4.12
C ARG A 330 -1.99 -20.42 -3.04
N LEU A 331 -2.87 -21.35 -3.41
CA LEU A 331 -3.67 -22.13 -2.48
C LEU A 331 -2.78 -22.95 -1.52
N ALA A 332 -1.74 -23.62 -2.04
CA ALA A 332 -0.82 -24.40 -1.22
C ALA A 332 -0.05 -23.54 -0.20
N VAL A 333 0.36 -22.32 -0.58
CA VAL A 333 0.95 -21.36 0.37
C VAL A 333 -0.07 -21.00 1.46
N GLU A 334 -1.31 -20.71 1.09
CA GLU A 334 -2.37 -20.33 2.02
C GLU A 334 -2.69 -21.46 3.03
N GLN A 335 -2.76 -22.70 2.54
CA GLN A 335 -2.98 -23.92 3.33
C GLN A 335 -1.81 -24.26 4.28
N SER A 336 -0.61 -23.76 3.99
CA SER A 336 0.57 -24.05 4.81
C SER A 336 0.52 -23.37 6.18
N SER A 337 1.40 -23.82 7.07
CA SER A 337 1.63 -23.21 8.38
C SER A 337 2.31 -21.85 8.30
N ALA A 338 2.82 -21.40 7.15
CA ALA A 338 3.44 -20.08 7.05
C ALA A 338 2.44 -18.99 7.48
N ILE A 339 2.94 -17.96 8.17
CA ILE A 339 2.19 -16.72 8.39
C ILE A 339 2.20 -15.96 7.08
N LYS A 340 1.02 -15.74 6.49
CA LYS A 340 0.90 -15.02 5.22
C LYS A 340 0.89 -13.51 5.50
N CYS A 341 1.56 -12.76 4.64
CA CYS A 341 1.54 -11.31 4.63
C CYS A 341 1.30 -10.79 3.19
N PRO A 342 0.05 -10.53 2.80
CA PRO A 342 -1.19 -10.81 3.54
C PRO A 342 -1.68 -12.25 3.35
N SER A 343 -2.52 -12.71 4.29
CA SER A 343 -3.42 -13.85 4.11
C SER A 343 -4.50 -13.53 3.07
N ILE A 344 -5.25 -14.53 2.56
CA ILE A 344 -6.41 -14.29 1.69
C ILE A 344 -7.39 -13.29 2.30
N PRO A 345 -7.81 -13.43 3.58
CA PRO A 345 -8.72 -12.47 4.17
C PRO A 345 -8.18 -11.05 4.09
N TYR A 346 -6.92 -10.82 4.47
CA TYR A 346 -6.29 -9.51 4.32
C TYR A 346 -6.22 -9.04 2.88
N HIS A 347 -5.84 -9.90 1.94
CA HIS A 347 -5.79 -9.55 0.52
C HIS A 347 -7.16 -9.05 0.03
N LEU A 348 -8.26 -9.72 0.38
CA LEU A 348 -9.61 -9.28 0.00
C LEU A 348 -9.98 -7.89 0.54
N LEU A 349 -9.36 -7.43 1.65
CA LEU A 349 -9.55 -6.08 2.19
C LEU A 349 -8.89 -4.96 1.37
N THR A 350 -8.05 -5.26 0.38
CA THR A 350 -7.53 -4.24 -0.56
C THR A 350 -8.60 -3.77 -1.54
N PHE A 351 -9.64 -4.59 -1.76
CA PHE A 351 -10.67 -4.32 -2.76
C PHE A 351 -11.42 -3.04 -2.44
N LYS A 352 -11.61 -2.18 -3.45
CA LYS A 352 -12.37 -0.93 -3.34
C LYS A 352 -13.77 -1.15 -2.77
N LYS A 353 -14.34 -2.31 -3.04
CA LYS A 353 -15.61 -2.74 -2.50
C LYS A 353 -15.63 -2.72 -0.97
N LEU A 354 -14.58 -3.23 -0.31
CA LEU A 354 -14.53 -3.25 1.15
C LEU A 354 -14.22 -1.87 1.74
N GLN A 355 -13.42 -1.05 1.06
CA GLN A 355 -13.27 0.37 1.41
C GLN A 355 -14.61 1.12 1.34
N GLN A 356 -15.44 0.85 0.34
CA GLN A 356 -16.79 1.43 0.22
C GLN A 356 -17.71 0.94 1.34
N LEU A 357 -17.63 -0.33 1.73
CA LEU A 357 -18.44 -0.85 2.83
C LEU A 357 -18.06 -0.24 4.18
N PHE A 358 -16.79 0.11 4.41
CA PHE A 358 -16.42 0.87 5.61
C PHE A 358 -17.13 2.22 5.72
N CYS A 359 -17.56 2.83 4.61
CA CYS A 359 -18.36 4.06 4.67
C CYS A 359 -19.75 3.86 5.29
N ASP A 360 -20.25 2.61 5.41
CA ASP A 360 -21.43 2.30 6.21
C ASP A 360 -21.05 2.17 7.69
N VAL A 361 -21.12 3.30 8.39
CA VAL A 361 -20.71 3.37 9.79
C VAL A 361 -21.62 2.58 10.72
N GLY A 362 -22.92 2.54 10.42
CA GLY A 362 -23.93 1.92 11.26
C GLY A 362 -23.95 0.40 11.17
N ASN A 363 -23.71 -0.15 9.98
CA ASN A 363 -23.85 -1.59 9.73
C ASN A 363 -22.52 -2.33 9.52
N VAL A 364 -21.44 -1.64 9.20
CA VAL A 364 -20.14 -2.26 8.92
C VAL A 364 -19.05 -1.72 9.84
N LEU A 365 -18.73 -0.43 9.77
CA LEU A 365 -17.55 0.11 10.48
C LEU A 365 -17.65 -0.13 11.98
N THR A 366 -18.75 0.29 12.59
CA THR A 366 -18.94 0.15 14.05
C THR A 366 -19.09 -1.31 14.45
N PRO A 367 -20.09 -2.08 13.95
CA PRO A 367 -20.34 -3.42 14.47
C PRO A 367 -19.32 -4.48 14.02
N ILE A 368 -18.77 -4.37 12.80
CA ILE A 368 -17.85 -5.38 12.25
C ILE A 368 -16.40 -4.98 12.46
N ALA A 369 -16.01 -3.78 12.01
CA ALA A 369 -14.60 -3.37 12.02
C ALA A 369 -14.12 -2.99 13.43
N PHE A 370 -15.01 -2.46 14.28
CA PHE A 370 -14.68 -2.03 15.64
C PHE A 370 -15.47 -2.74 16.75
N CYS A 371 -16.15 -3.84 16.42
CA CYS A 371 -16.86 -4.68 17.41
C CYS A 371 -17.82 -3.90 18.33
N GLY A 372 -18.45 -2.85 17.82
CA GLY A 372 -19.37 -1.97 18.54
C GLY A 372 -18.76 -0.67 19.08
N ASP A 373 -17.46 -0.45 18.98
CA ASP A 373 -16.81 0.80 19.43
C ASP A 373 -17.06 1.95 18.45
N ALA A 374 -18.14 2.69 18.71
CA ALA A 374 -18.55 3.84 17.91
C ALA A 374 -17.55 5.02 17.98
N VAL A 375 -16.76 5.13 19.05
CA VAL A 375 -15.80 6.23 19.20
C VAL A 375 -14.65 6.04 18.22
N ARG A 376 -14.09 4.83 18.16
CA ARG A 376 -13.04 4.48 17.18
C ARG A 376 -13.55 4.57 15.76
N ALA A 377 -14.78 4.09 15.51
CA ALA A 377 -15.41 4.20 14.20
C ALA A 377 -15.53 5.66 13.73
N LEU A 378 -16.01 6.55 14.60
CA LEU A 378 -16.14 7.98 14.29
C LEU A 378 -14.79 8.66 14.06
N GLN A 379 -13.77 8.30 14.84
CA GLN A 379 -12.41 8.81 14.64
C GLN A 379 -11.84 8.46 13.26
N LEU A 380 -12.16 7.27 12.73
CA LEU A 380 -11.71 6.86 11.40
C LEU A 380 -12.55 7.53 10.30
N GLN A 381 -13.86 7.62 10.52
CA GLN A 381 -14.83 8.21 9.59
C GLN A 381 -14.48 9.65 9.18
N THR A 382 -13.84 10.44 10.06
CA THR A 382 -13.47 11.84 9.75
C THR A 382 -12.62 11.97 8.48
N HIS A 383 -11.87 10.92 8.14
CA HIS A 383 -10.99 10.87 6.97
C HIS A 383 -11.66 10.26 5.74
N PHE A 384 -12.93 9.86 5.79
CA PHE A 384 -13.55 9.18 4.65
C PHE A 384 -14.00 10.15 3.57
N VAL A 385 -13.90 9.67 2.34
CA VAL A 385 -14.57 10.27 1.19
C VAL A 385 -15.83 9.44 0.90
N PRO A 386 -16.98 10.07 0.62
CA PRO A 386 -18.18 9.35 0.27
C PRO A 386 -17.95 8.39 -0.91
N GLN A 387 -18.36 7.15 -0.71
CA GLN A 387 -18.29 6.07 -1.68
C GLN A 387 -19.65 5.40 -1.77
N TYR A 388 -20.04 5.06 -2.99
CA TYR A 388 -21.38 4.61 -3.32
C TYR A 388 -21.30 3.28 -4.07
N SER A 389 -22.11 2.32 -3.62
CA SER A 389 -22.34 1.10 -4.38
C SER A 389 -23.13 1.41 -5.64
N LEU A 390 -22.77 0.76 -6.73
CA LEU A 390 -23.54 0.74 -7.97
C LEU A 390 -24.36 -0.54 -8.12
N ASN A 391 -24.42 -1.40 -7.11
CA ASN A 391 -25.12 -2.68 -7.17
C ASN A 391 -26.53 -2.57 -6.56
N PRO A 392 -27.61 -2.70 -7.36
CA PRO A 392 -28.97 -2.63 -6.85
C PRO A 392 -29.30 -3.71 -5.82
N ALA A 393 -28.64 -4.87 -5.88
CA ALA A 393 -28.83 -5.96 -4.93
C ALA A 393 -28.43 -5.58 -3.48
N GLU A 394 -27.65 -4.51 -3.31
CA GLU A 394 -27.10 -4.11 -2.02
C GLU A 394 -27.80 -2.88 -1.44
N VAL A 395 -28.10 -1.88 -2.28
CA VAL A 395 -28.63 -0.58 -1.85
C VAL A 395 -29.98 -0.22 -2.47
N GLY A 396 -30.50 -1.07 -3.37
CA GLY A 396 -31.74 -0.84 -4.11
C GLY A 396 -31.57 0.05 -5.35
N GLU A 397 -32.41 -0.18 -6.37
CA GLU A 397 -32.34 0.51 -7.66
C GLU A 397 -32.47 2.03 -7.54
N ASP A 398 -33.39 2.52 -6.69
CA ASP A 398 -33.62 3.96 -6.50
C ASP A 398 -32.41 4.69 -5.90
N ALA A 399 -31.62 4.02 -5.06
CA ALA A 399 -30.40 4.61 -4.51
C ALA A 399 -29.30 4.67 -5.57
N VAL A 400 -29.12 3.59 -6.34
CA VAL A 400 -28.16 3.52 -7.44
C VAL A 400 -28.49 4.58 -8.51
N GLN A 401 -29.74 4.66 -8.95
CA GLN A 401 -30.15 5.60 -9.99
C GLN A 401 -29.93 7.06 -9.57
N ARG A 402 -30.27 7.43 -8.32
CA ARG A 402 -30.03 8.78 -7.79
C ARG A 402 -28.57 9.18 -7.86
N VAL A 403 -27.67 8.29 -7.42
CA VAL A 403 -26.22 8.58 -7.41
C VAL A 403 -25.68 8.68 -8.84
N ILE A 404 -26.15 7.83 -9.75
CA ILE A 404 -25.76 7.88 -11.17
C ILE A 404 -26.24 9.16 -11.82
N ASP A 405 -27.49 9.58 -11.58
CA ASP A 405 -28.04 10.81 -12.15
C ASP A 405 -27.24 12.03 -11.69
N ASP A 406 -26.87 12.10 -10.40
CA ASP A 406 -26.01 13.18 -9.88
C ASP A 406 -24.63 13.15 -10.55
N ALA A 407 -24.02 11.96 -10.70
CA ALA A 407 -22.72 11.80 -11.37
C ALA A 407 -22.75 12.17 -12.86
N LEU A 408 -23.87 11.90 -13.54
CA LEU A 408 -24.07 12.29 -14.94
C LEU A 408 -24.27 13.78 -15.10
N GLN A 409 -24.92 14.45 -14.15
CA GLN A 409 -25.11 15.91 -14.14
C GLN A 409 -23.84 16.65 -13.71
N HIS A 410 -23.06 16.06 -12.80
CA HIS A 410 -21.90 16.69 -12.18
C HIS A 410 -20.65 15.79 -12.24
N PRO A 411 -20.15 15.45 -13.45
CA PRO A 411 -19.08 14.46 -13.62
C PRO A 411 -17.74 14.85 -12.98
N ALA A 412 -17.50 16.14 -12.73
CA ALA A 412 -16.29 16.61 -12.06
C ALA A 412 -16.23 16.21 -10.58
N ARG A 413 -17.38 15.92 -9.95
CA ARG A 413 -17.48 15.57 -8.52
C ARG A 413 -17.21 14.10 -8.22
N TYR A 414 -17.03 13.26 -9.24
CA TYR A 414 -16.96 11.81 -9.07
C TYR A 414 -15.84 11.17 -9.88
N VAL A 415 -15.39 10.03 -9.38
CA VAL A 415 -14.51 9.09 -10.08
C VAL A 415 -15.06 7.68 -9.93
N LEU A 416 -14.89 6.87 -10.97
CA LEU A 416 -15.30 5.47 -11.00
C LEU A 416 -14.05 4.60 -10.85
N LYS A 417 -14.04 3.73 -9.84
CA LYS A 417 -12.89 2.89 -9.49
C LYS A 417 -13.23 1.39 -9.60
N PRO A 418 -12.50 0.59 -10.38
CA PRO A 418 -12.62 -0.87 -10.38
C PRO A 418 -11.94 -1.49 -9.15
N GLN A 419 -12.14 -2.80 -8.95
CA GLN A 419 -11.48 -3.58 -7.88
C GLN A 419 -9.98 -3.87 -8.10
N LEU A 420 -9.34 -3.23 -9.08
CA LEU A 420 -7.96 -3.53 -9.48
C LEU A 420 -6.96 -2.64 -8.74
N GLU A 421 -5.82 -3.24 -8.36
CA GLU A 421 -4.65 -2.58 -7.77
C GLU A 421 -3.66 -2.11 -8.85
N GLY A 422 -2.67 -1.29 -8.45
CA GLY A 422 -1.51 -0.98 -9.30
C GLY A 422 -1.55 0.32 -10.11
N GLY A 423 -2.52 1.22 -9.85
CA GLY A 423 -2.62 2.52 -10.53
C GLY A 423 -3.23 2.45 -11.94
N GLY A 424 -3.57 3.61 -12.52
CA GLY A 424 -4.02 3.73 -13.92
C GLY A 424 -5.44 3.25 -14.26
N ASN A 425 -6.19 2.65 -13.32
CA ASN A 425 -7.51 2.07 -13.60
C ASN A 425 -8.70 3.00 -13.35
N LEU A 426 -8.45 4.26 -12.94
CA LEU A 426 -9.49 5.24 -12.60
C LEU A 426 -10.17 5.79 -13.85
N ILE A 427 -11.50 5.91 -13.82
CA ILE A 427 -12.30 6.49 -14.92
C ILE A 427 -12.99 7.76 -14.40
N ALA A 428 -12.80 8.89 -15.09
CA ALA A 428 -13.37 10.19 -14.73
C ALA A 428 -13.97 10.93 -15.95
N GLY A 429 -14.66 12.04 -15.68
CA GLY A 429 -15.13 12.96 -16.72
C GLY A 429 -16.07 12.30 -17.73
N GLN A 430 -15.85 12.59 -19.01
CA GLN A 430 -16.70 12.08 -20.10
C GLN A 430 -16.69 10.54 -20.19
N ALA A 431 -15.53 9.91 -20.03
CA ALA A 431 -15.41 8.45 -20.07
C ALA A 431 -16.26 7.79 -18.98
N MET A 432 -16.29 8.37 -17.77
CA MET A 432 -17.15 7.89 -16.69
C MET A 432 -18.63 8.02 -17.06
N GLN A 433 -19.05 9.16 -17.62
CA GLN A 433 -20.44 9.35 -18.04
C GLN A 433 -20.86 8.36 -19.13
N GLU A 434 -19.98 8.08 -20.09
CA GLU A 434 -20.24 7.10 -21.16
C GLU A 434 -20.45 5.70 -20.60
N VAL A 435 -19.63 5.30 -19.63
CA VAL A 435 -19.76 4.01 -18.92
C VAL A 435 -21.05 3.96 -18.10
N LEU A 436 -21.37 5.01 -17.34
CA LEU A 436 -22.56 5.06 -16.48
C LEU A 436 -23.89 5.12 -17.25
N ARG A 437 -23.89 5.66 -18.48
CA ARG A 437 -25.08 5.70 -19.36
C ARG A 437 -25.42 4.35 -19.99
N LYS A 438 -24.51 3.37 -19.95
CA LYS A 438 -24.78 2.04 -20.50
C LYS A 438 -25.96 1.42 -19.77
N LYS A 439 -26.89 0.87 -20.55
CA LYS A 439 -28.07 0.18 -20.04
C LYS A 439 -27.95 -1.31 -20.32
N GLU A 440 -28.59 -2.11 -19.49
CA GLU A 440 -28.64 -3.57 -19.64
C GLU A 440 -29.11 -4.00 -21.04
N LEU A 441 -30.14 -3.34 -21.58
CA LEU A 441 -30.66 -3.61 -22.93
C LEU A 441 -29.66 -3.35 -24.06
N THR A 442 -28.65 -2.49 -23.84
CA THR A 442 -27.68 -2.08 -24.88
C THR A 442 -26.36 -2.83 -24.79
N ASP A 443 -25.90 -3.11 -23.58
CA ASP A 443 -24.62 -3.77 -23.32
C ASP A 443 -24.70 -4.47 -21.95
N PRO A 444 -25.33 -5.65 -21.88
CA PRO A 444 -25.58 -6.31 -20.60
C PRO A 444 -24.29 -6.74 -19.89
N LEU A 445 -23.23 -7.04 -20.65
CA LEU A 445 -21.94 -7.43 -20.07
C LEU A 445 -21.28 -6.25 -19.36
N LEU A 446 -21.12 -5.12 -20.04
CA LEU A 446 -20.52 -3.94 -19.43
C LEU A 446 -21.41 -3.37 -18.31
N TYR A 447 -22.74 -3.39 -18.49
CA TYR A 447 -23.68 -2.98 -17.45
C TYR A 447 -23.47 -3.78 -16.16
N ASN A 448 -23.53 -5.11 -16.23
CA ASN A 448 -23.37 -5.96 -15.05
C ASN A 448 -21.99 -5.80 -14.42
N LYS A 449 -20.94 -5.68 -15.24
CA LYS A 449 -19.58 -5.43 -14.77
C LYS A 449 -19.49 -4.14 -13.96
N VAL A 450 -20.00 -3.03 -14.50
CA VAL A 450 -19.97 -1.71 -13.83
C VAL A 450 -20.75 -1.74 -12.52
N ARG A 451 -21.89 -2.44 -12.47
CA ARG A 451 -22.73 -2.51 -11.28
C ARG A 451 -22.09 -3.34 -10.15
N ARG A 452 -21.24 -4.32 -10.46
CA ARG A 452 -20.73 -5.30 -9.47
C ARG A 452 -19.23 -5.20 -9.19
N GLU A 453 -18.45 -4.63 -10.09
CA GLU A 453 -16.99 -4.55 -10.00
C GLU A 453 -16.47 -3.12 -9.84
N TYR A 454 -17.33 -2.10 -9.82
CA TYR A 454 -16.93 -0.71 -9.65
C TYR A 454 -17.63 -0.05 -8.48
N ILE A 455 -16.94 0.90 -7.87
CA ILE A 455 -17.53 1.85 -6.93
C ILE A 455 -17.50 3.25 -7.52
N LEU A 456 -18.49 4.06 -7.19
CA LEU A 456 -18.44 5.49 -7.44
C LEU A 456 -17.91 6.18 -6.17
N MET A 457 -16.92 7.04 -6.31
CA MET A 457 -16.31 7.76 -5.19
C MET A 457 -16.36 9.26 -5.49
N SER A 458 -16.64 10.08 -4.48
CA SER A 458 -16.51 11.52 -4.63
C SER A 458 -15.05 11.90 -4.95
N ARG A 459 -14.85 12.85 -5.85
CA ARG A 459 -13.52 13.33 -6.21
C ARG A 459 -12.99 14.24 -5.10
N ILE A 460 -11.74 14.04 -4.70
CA ILE A 460 -11.04 14.92 -3.77
C ILE A 460 -10.50 16.12 -4.55
N GLU A 461 -10.76 17.31 -4.03
CA GLU A 461 -10.14 18.55 -4.54
C GLU A 461 -8.82 18.77 -3.80
N PHE A 462 -7.72 18.30 -4.38
CA PHE A 462 -6.41 18.41 -3.76
C PHE A 462 -5.70 19.74 -4.10
N PRO A 463 -4.95 20.33 -3.16
CA PRO A 463 -4.14 21.49 -3.44
C PRO A 463 -3.00 21.12 -4.40
N VAL A 464 -2.66 22.04 -5.29
CA VAL A 464 -1.53 21.90 -6.21
C VAL A 464 -0.39 22.81 -5.81
N ARG A 465 0.84 22.35 -5.97
CA ARG A 465 2.06 23.11 -5.68
C ARG A 465 3.00 23.17 -6.89
N SER A 466 3.95 24.10 -6.85
CA SER A 466 5.11 24.10 -7.74
C SER A 466 6.25 23.26 -7.14
N GLY A 467 7.13 22.75 -8.00
CA GLY A 467 8.28 21.94 -7.59
C GLY A 467 8.99 21.31 -8.78
N ALA A 468 10.06 20.58 -8.50
CA ALA A 468 10.87 19.92 -9.52
C ALA A 468 10.98 18.42 -9.24
N PHE A 469 11.00 17.63 -10.31
CA PHE A 469 11.30 16.20 -10.28
C PHE A 469 12.63 15.92 -10.97
N LEU A 470 13.36 14.91 -10.49
CA LEU A 470 14.41 14.24 -11.25
C LEU A 470 13.81 13.00 -11.91
N VAL A 471 13.66 13.03 -13.23
CA VAL A 471 13.07 11.92 -14.02
C VAL A 471 13.91 11.69 -15.26
N ASN A 472 14.31 10.43 -15.51
CA ASN A 472 15.10 10.04 -16.68
C ASN A 472 16.36 10.90 -16.91
N GLY A 473 17.11 11.16 -15.83
CA GLY A 473 18.32 11.97 -15.83
C GLY A 473 18.10 13.47 -16.08
N LYS A 474 16.84 13.94 -16.03
CA LYS A 474 16.50 15.34 -16.30
C LYS A 474 15.74 15.94 -15.14
N VAL A 475 15.99 17.22 -14.88
CA VAL A 475 15.18 18.02 -13.97
C VAL A 475 13.97 18.56 -14.72
N VAL A 476 12.78 18.25 -14.23
CA VAL A 476 11.50 18.71 -14.78
C VAL A 476 10.84 19.60 -13.74
N GLN A 477 10.70 20.89 -14.06
CA GLN A 477 9.97 21.86 -13.24
C GLN A 477 8.49 21.83 -13.59
N LEU A 478 7.62 21.81 -12.58
CA LEU A 478 6.18 21.87 -12.71
C LEU A 478 5.66 23.07 -11.92
N GLU A 479 4.89 23.94 -12.56
CA GLU A 479 4.32 25.13 -11.95
C GLU A 479 2.85 24.91 -11.59
N LYS A 480 2.52 24.99 -10.30
CA LYS A 480 1.16 24.79 -9.76
C LYS A 480 0.47 23.54 -10.32
N ASN A 481 1.23 22.47 -10.52
CA ASN A 481 0.74 21.24 -11.15
C ASN A 481 1.27 19.98 -10.45
N ILE A 482 1.64 20.04 -9.17
CA ILE A 482 2.01 18.84 -8.40
C ILE A 482 0.95 18.58 -7.35
N CYS A 483 0.43 17.35 -7.32
CA CYS A 483 -0.32 16.82 -6.18
C CYS A 483 0.45 15.69 -5.52
N SER A 484 0.20 15.50 -4.22
CA SER A 484 0.93 14.56 -3.38
C SER A 484 -0.04 13.64 -2.64
N GLU A 485 0.31 12.37 -2.58
CA GLU A 485 -0.40 11.32 -1.87
C GLU A 485 0.51 10.77 -0.77
N LEU A 486 0.03 10.85 0.48
CA LEU A 486 0.74 10.40 1.66
C LEU A 486 0.26 9.00 2.05
N GLY A 487 1.13 8.02 1.94
CA GLY A 487 0.89 6.66 2.42
C GLY A 487 1.48 6.43 3.79
N ILE A 488 0.65 6.18 4.80
CA ILE A 488 1.09 5.79 6.14
C ILE A 488 1.13 4.26 6.23
N TYR A 489 2.27 3.70 6.60
CA TYR A 489 2.40 2.25 6.79
C TYR A 489 1.92 1.83 8.16
N GLY A 490 1.26 0.69 8.24
CA GLY A 490 0.91 0.02 9.49
C GLY A 490 1.42 -1.41 9.50
N VAL A 491 1.85 -1.89 10.66
CA VAL A 491 2.13 -3.30 10.90
C VAL A 491 1.22 -3.86 11.98
N ILE A 492 0.72 -5.06 11.77
CA ILE A 492 -0.12 -5.78 12.73
C ILE A 492 0.20 -7.26 12.73
N LEU A 493 0.36 -7.85 13.91
CA LEU A 493 0.46 -9.29 14.10
C LEU A 493 -0.60 -9.70 15.10
N SER A 494 -1.47 -10.63 14.73
CA SER A 494 -2.58 -11.06 15.59
C SER A 494 -2.70 -12.59 15.66
N ASP A 495 -3.17 -13.08 16.81
CA ASP A 495 -3.38 -14.51 17.09
C ASP A 495 -4.73 -15.05 16.63
N ALA A 496 -5.02 -16.32 16.96
CA ALA A 496 -6.27 -16.99 16.60
C ALA A 496 -7.53 -16.28 17.11
N GLY A 497 -7.46 -15.69 18.31
CA GLY A 497 -8.57 -14.94 18.91
C GLY A 497 -8.69 -13.52 18.36
N GLY A 498 -7.81 -13.11 17.44
CA GLY A 498 -7.72 -11.73 16.97
C GLY A 498 -7.01 -10.81 17.96
N CYS A 499 -6.40 -11.35 19.02
CA CYS A 499 -5.63 -10.55 19.97
C CYS A 499 -4.38 -9.99 19.27
N LEU A 500 -4.12 -8.69 19.48
CA LEU A 500 -3.02 -7.99 18.84
C LEU A 500 -1.73 -8.27 19.61
N LEU A 501 -0.82 -9.03 18.98
CA LEU A 501 0.55 -9.22 19.46
C LEU A 501 1.42 -8.00 19.14
N GLN A 502 1.12 -7.33 18.02
CA GLN A 502 1.73 -6.08 17.60
C GLN A 502 0.71 -5.25 16.82
N ASN A 503 0.68 -3.94 17.06
CA ASN A 503 -0.06 -2.97 16.24
C ASN A 503 0.68 -1.63 16.30
N ALA A 504 1.25 -1.19 15.18
CA ALA A 504 2.06 0.03 15.13
C ALA A 504 1.92 0.79 13.80
N CYS A 505 2.13 2.11 13.88
CA CYS A 505 2.47 2.92 12.73
C CYS A 505 3.93 2.64 12.36
N ALA A 506 4.18 2.33 11.09
CA ALA A 506 5.45 1.86 10.56
C ALA A 506 6.07 2.88 9.59
N GLY A 507 5.88 4.17 9.84
CA GLY A 507 6.42 5.23 8.98
C GLY A 507 5.52 5.53 7.78
N TYR A 508 6.08 6.09 6.72
CA TYR A 508 5.30 6.61 5.60
C TYR A 508 6.04 6.49 4.26
N VAL A 509 5.37 6.84 3.18
CA VAL A 509 5.92 7.20 1.86
C VAL A 509 5.08 8.34 1.29
N VAL A 510 5.69 9.26 0.54
CA VAL A 510 4.94 10.23 -0.27
C VAL A 510 5.17 9.93 -1.75
N ARG A 511 4.10 9.96 -2.53
CA ARG A 511 4.14 9.91 -3.99
C ARG A 511 3.61 11.23 -4.52
N SER A 512 4.38 11.89 -5.38
CA SER A 512 4.02 13.16 -5.99
C SER A 512 3.94 13.00 -7.50
N LYS A 513 2.93 13.58 -8.13
CA LYS A 513 2.69 13.45 -9.58
C LYS A 513 2.14 14.75 -10.18
N PRO A 514 2.19 14.90 -11.51
CA PRO A 514 1.46 15.96 -12.18
C PRO A 514 -0.05 15.86 -11.89
N ALA A 515 -0.69 16.97 -11.54
CA ALA A 515 -2.11 16.98 -11.13
C ALA A 515 -3.08 16.70 -12.29
N ASP A 516 -2.64 16.91 -13.52
CA ASP A 516 -3.34 16.63 -14.77
C ASP A 516 -3.20 15.18 -15.25
N VAL A 517 -2.43 14.35 -14.55
CA VAL A 517 -2.26 12.93 -14.87
C VAL A 517 -3.03 12.04 -13.89
N ASP A 518 -3.95 11.24 -14.41
CA ASP A 518 -4.78 10.34 -13.61
C ASP A 518 -3.97 9.16 -13.04
N ASP A 519 -2.93 8.69 -13.74
CA ASP A 519 -2.05 7.61 -13.28
C ASP A 519 -1.04 8.08 -12.21
N GLY A 520 -0.72 7.23 -11.24
CA GLY A 520 0.21 7.47 -10.14
C GLY A 520 1.38 6.49 -10.08
N GLY A 521 1.61 5.72 -11.14
CA GLY A 521 2.69 4.73 -11.20
C GLY A 521 4.09 5.35 -11.16
N VAL A 522 4.78 5.24 -10.02
CA VAL A 522 6.20 5.63 -9.89
C VAL A 522 7.08 4.79 -10.83
N MET A 523 6.79 3.50 -10.93
CA MET A 523 7.53 2.53 -11.75
C MET A 523 7.38 2.77 -13.26
N ALA A 524 6.31 3.45 -13.66
CA ALA A 524 6.05 3.90 -15.03
C ALA A 524 6.72 5.25 -15.34
N GLY A 525 7.36 5.89 -14.36
CA GLY A 525 7.97 7.22 -14.49
C GLY A 525 6.95 8.37 -14.51
N VAL A 526 5.70 8.10 -14.12
CA VAL A 526 4.61 9.10 -14.09
C VAL A 526 4.60 9.87 -12.76
N ALA A 527 4.80 9.15 -11.65
CA ALA A 527 4.95 9.73 -10.33
C ALA A 527 6.41 9.67 -9.86
N ALA A 528 6.74 10.51 -8.88
CA ALA A 528 8.02 10.55 -8.21
C ALA A 528 7.86 10.22 -6.72
N LEU A 529 8.85 9.55 -6.14
CA LEU A 529 8.93 9.43 -4.68
C LEU A 529 9.30 10.76 -4.05
N ASP A 530 8.71 11.03 -2.90
CA ASP A 530 8.85 12.27 -2.16
C ASP A 530 9.01 11.97 -0.65
N SER A 531 9.37 12.98 0.14
CA SER A 531 9.45 12.88 1.60
C SER A 531 8.67 14.02 2.27
N LEU A 532 8.59 13.98 3.59
CA LEU A 532 7.94 15.02 4.39
C LEU A 532 8.95 15.94 5.05
N ALA A 533 8.63 17.23 5.06
CA ALA A 533 9.17 18.22 5.99
C ALA A 533 8.05 18.63 6.95
N LEU A 534 8.23 18.33 8.24
CA LEU A 534 7.23 18.62 9.27
C LEU A 534 7.45 20.01 9.85
N VAL A 535 6.44 20.87 9.72
CA VAL A 535 6.42 22.24 10.27
C VAL A 535 5.69 22.34 11.59
#